data_AF-A0A1G0QRH9-F1
#
_entry.id   AF-A0A1G0QRH9-F1
#
_cell.length_a   1.000
_cell.length_b   1.000
_cell.length_c   1.000
_cell.angle_alpha   90.00
_cell.angle_beta   90.00
_cell.angle_gamma   90.00
#
_symmetry.space_group_name_H-M   'P 1'
#
loop_
_entity.id
_entity.type
_entity.pdbx_description
1 polymer ?
#
loop_
_entity_poly.entity_id
_entity_poly.type
_entity_poly.pdbx_seq_one_letter_code
_entity_poly.pdbx_strand_id
1 'polypeptide(L)'
;MNLEDIVQKRINESNSLEDLSLILKYLIAYHSVWTDGRLYSIRTLVDVVDGLKIEIYHNEHPPPHFHVKANGIDASFSIKECQFIVGKIGSREQMMVEWWYKKSRLKLIQFWNDSRPSDCPVGLISE
;
A
#
# COMPACT_ATOMS: atom_id res chain seq x y z
N MET A 1 2.94 13.57 14.76
CA MET A 1 4.19 12.80 14.92
C MET A 1 4.35 11.99 13.65
N ASN A 2 5.39 12.26 12.87
CA ASN A 2 5.61 11.54 11.61
C ASN A 2 6.14 10.13 11.91
N LEU A 3 6.25 9.26 10.89
CA LEU A 3 6.70 7.88 11.07
C LEU A 3 8.10 7.80 11.72
N GLU A 4 9.02 8.66 11.31
CA GLU A 4 10.39 8.69 11.83
C GLU A 4 10.43 9.03 13.32
N ASP A 5 9.63 10.01 13.76
CA ASP A 5 9.49 10.37 15.17
C ASP A 5 8.97 9.17 16.00
N ILE A 6 8.00 8.42 15.46
CA ILE A 6 7.42 7.24 16.13
C ILE A 6 8.49 6.15 16.29
N VAL A 7 9.27 5.90 15.25
CA VAL A 7 10.35 4.91 15.26
C VAL A 7 11.45 5.32 16.22
N GLN A 8 11.88 6.59 16.18
CA GLN A 8 12.91 7.12 17.06
C GLN A 8 12.49 7.03 18.53
N LYS A 9 11.23 7.37 18.83
CA LYS A 9 10.68 7.20 20.18
C LYS A 9 10.76 5.75 20.65
N ARG A 10 10.33 4.79 19.82
CA ARG A 10 10.40 3.35 20.16
C ARG A 10 11.82 2.85 20.38
N ILE A 11 12.78 3.34 19.59
CA ILE A 11 14.20 3.02 19.78
C ILE A 11 14.68 3.55 21.14
N ASN A 12 14.35 4.80 21.48
CA ASN A 12 14.74 5.41 22.75
C ASN A 12 14.10 4.73 23.97
N GLU A 13 12.89 4.18 23.81
CA GLU A 13 12.16 3.45 24.87
C GLU A 13 12.58 1.97 24.99
N SER A 14 13.41 1.46 24.07
CA SER A 14 13.88 0.07 24.10
C SER A 14 14.88 -0.17 25.24
N ASN A 15 14.76 -1.33 25.92
CA ASN A 15 15.59 -1.65 27.08
C ASN A 15 16.48 -2.90 26.86
N SER A 16 16.43 -3.49 25.66
CA SER A 16 17.14 -4.73 25.33
C SER A 16 17.51 -4.80 23.85
N LEU A 17 18.45 -5.70 23.52
CA LEU A 17 18.80 -5.99 22.12
C LEU A 17 17.63 -6.70 21.40
N GLU A 18 16.83 -7.47 22.12
CA GLU A 18 15.63 -8.13 21.63
C GLU A 18 14.58 -7.11 21.17
N ASP A 19 14.36 -6.03 21.93
CA ASP A 19 13.45 -4.94 21.57
C ASP A 19 13.90 -4.25 20.27
N LEU A 20 15.19 -3.91 20.17
CA LEU A 20 15.78 -3.32 18.98
C LEU A 20 15.66 -4.26 17.76
N SER A 21 15.87 -5.57 17.96
CA SER A 21 15.71 -6.58 16.91
C SER A 21 14.26 -6.63 16.41
N LEU A 22 13.27 -6.52 17.32
CA LEU A 22 11.86 -6.51 16.95
C LEU A 22 11.49 -5.26 16.13
N ILE A 23 12.00 -4.10 16.54
CA ILE A 23 11.80 -2.84 15.79
C ILE A 23 12.39 -2.98 14.39
N LEU A 24 13.63 -3.46 14.26
CA LEU A 24 14.29 -3.63 12.96
C LEU A 24 13.53 -4.62 12.07
N LYS A 25 13.10 -5.77 12.62
CA LYS A 25 12.28 -6.75 11.88
C LYS A 25 11.01 -6.13 11.33
N TYR A 26 10.31 -5.32 12.14
CA TYR A 26 9.12 -4.62 11.71
C TYR A 26 9.41 -3.59 10.60
N LEU A 27 10.50 -2.82 10.72
CA LEU A 27 10.91 -1.85 9.70
C LEU A 27 11.20 -2.55 8.37
N ILE A 28 12.02 -3.62 8.38
CA ILE A 28 12.36 -4.38 7.17
C ILE A 28 11.11 -4.98 6.51
N ALA A 29 10.13 -5.42 7.30
CA ALA A 29 8.94 -6.07 6.77
C ALA A 29 7.93 -5.11 6.11
N TYR A 30 7.88 -3.85 6.54
CA TYR A 30 6.78 -2.94 6.18
C TYR A 30 7.24 -1.57 5.67
N HIS A 31 8.52 -1.25 5.75
CA HIS A 31 9.06 0.05 5.41
C HIS A 31 10.26 -0.07 4.48
N SER A 32 10.52 1.00 3.76
CA SER A 32 11.71 1.18 2.93
C SER A 32 12.17 2.63 3.04
N VAL A 33 13.35 2.90 2.51
CA VAL A 33 13.95 4.23 2.50
C VAL A 33 13.93 4.74 1.07
N TRP A 34 13.38 5.94 0.86
CA TRP A 34 13.34 6.57 -0.46
C TRP A 34 14.74 7.04 -0.88
N THR A 35 14.90 7.42 -2.14
CA THR A 35 16.21 7.86 -2.68
C THR A 35 16.79 9.06 -1.97
N ASP A 36 15.95 9.88 -1.32
CA ASP A 36 16.35 11.06 -0.55
C ASP A 36 16.57 10.77 0.96
N GLY A 37 16.50 9.51 1.37
CA GLY A 37 16.76 9.07 2.74
C GLY A 37 15.53 9.03 3.66
N ARG A 38 14.34 9.44 3.20
CA ARG A 38 13.12 9.42 4.04
C ARG A 38 12.56 8.01 4.20
N LEU A 39 12.12 7.66 5.42
CA LEU A 39 11.44 6.40 5.69
C LEU A 39 9.98 6.46 5.23
N TYR A 40 9.54 5.47 4.48
CA TYR A 40 8.15 5.34 4.04
C TYR A 40 7.66 3.89 4.19
N SER A 41 6.35 3.71 4.40
CA SER A 41 5.76 2.36 4.37
C SER A 41 5.77 1.83 2.94
N ILE A 42 6.06 0.55 2.71
CA ILE A 42 6.12 -0.01 1.35
C ILE A 42 4.75 -0.17 0.70
N ARG A 43 3.71 -0.29 1.54
CA ARG A 43 2.32 -0.44 1.12
C ARG A 43 1.36 0.15 2.15
N THR A 44 0.18 0.51 1.67
CA THR A 44 -0.96 0.92 2.50
C THR A 44 -2.11 -0.05 2.31
N LEU A 45 -2.67 -0.55 3.42
CA LEU A 45 -3.96 -1.24 3.41
C LEU A 45 -5.06 -0.19 3.29
N VAL A 46 -5.77 -0.19 2.17
CA VAL A 46 -6.84 0.77 1.88
C VAL A 46 -8.16 0.34 2.51
N ASP A 47 -8.50 -0.95 2.38
CA ASP A 47 -9.76 -1.51 2.85
C ASP A 47 -9.69 -3.03 3.00
N VAL A 48 -10.66 -3.61 3.70
CA VAL A 48 -10.90 -5.05 3.77
C VAL A 48 -12.38 -5.32 3.49
N VAL A 49 -12.67 -5.97 2.37
CA VAL A 49 -14.04 -6.22 1.89
C VAL A 49 -14.26 -7.72 1.76
N ASP A 50 -15.13 -8.30 2.59
CA ASP A 50 -15.46 -9.74 2.56
C ASP A 50 -14.20 -10.65 2.57
N GLY A 51 -13.18 -10.27 3.36
CA GLY A 51 -11.91 -10.99 3.45
C GLY A 51 -10.90 -10.68 2.33
N LEU A 52 -11.27 -9.86 1.33
CA LEU A 52 -10.37 -9.31 0.33
C LEU A 52 -9.63 -8.10 0.90
N LYS A 53 -8.31 -8.18 0.99
CA LYS A 53 -7.46 -7.04 1.36
C LYS A 53 -7.17 -6.21 0.13
N ILE A 54 -7.44 -4.92 0.20
CA ILE A 54 -7.10 -3.96 -0.85
C ILE A 54 -5.86 -3.18 -0.44
N GLU A 55 -4.78 -3.32 -1.18
CA GLU A 55 -3.48 -2.71 -0.86
C GLU A 55 -2.98 -1.84 -2.01
N ILE A 56 -2.33 -0.72 -1.71
CA ILE A 56 -1.59 0.10 -2.67
C ILE A 56 -0.11 0.02 -2.33
N TYR A 57 0.75 -0.25 -3.32
CA TYR A 57 2.19 -0.32 -3.10
C TYR A 57 2.86 0.98 -3.59
N HIS A 58 3.71 1.56 -2.75
CA HIS A 58 4.24 2.91 -2.95
C HIS A 58 5.45 2.99 -3.88
N ASN A 59 6.10 1.87 -4.17
CA ASN A 59 7.25 1.81 -5.09
C ASN A 59 6.95 0.95 -6.33
N GLU A 60 5.74 1.11 -6.87
CA GLU A 60 5.27 0.29 -7.98
C GLU A 60 5.32 1.02 -9.32
N HIS A 61 5.50 0.27 -10.40
CA HIS A 61 5.65 0.79 -11.76
C HIS A 61 4.30 1.13 -12.43
N PRO A 62 4.28 2.01 -13.45
CA PRO A 62 3.08 2.28 -14.23
C PRO A 62 2.51 1.00 -14.89
N PRO A 63 1.18 0.91 -15.07
CA PRO A 63 0.16 1.88 -14.66
C PRO A 63 -0.13 1.86 -13.15
N PRO A 64 -0.63 2.95 -12.54
CA PRO A 64 -1.11 2.94 -11.16
C PRO A 64 -2.15 1.85 -10.90
N HIS A 65 -1.92 1.04 -9.87
CA HIS A 65 -2.79 -0.08 -9.55
C HIS A 65 -2.91 -0.35 -8.05
N PHE A 66 -3.98 -1.04 -7.69
CA PHE A 66 -4.19 -1.59 -6.36
C PHE A 66 -4.19 -3.12 -6.45
N HIS A 67 -3.81 -3.76 -5.35
CA HIS A 67 -3.75 -5.22 -5.20
C HIS A 67 -4.94 -5.70 -4.39
N VAL A 68 -5.47 -6.84 -4.78
CA VAL A 68 -6.53 -7.59 -4.11
C VAL A 68 -5.94 -8.91 -3.65
N LYS A 69 -5.89 -9.11 -2.33
CA LYS A 69 -5.30 -10.30 -1.73
C LYS A 69 -6.24 -11.01 -0.79
N ALA A 70 -6.39 -12.32 -0.97
CA ALA A 70 -7.05 -13.22 -0.04
C ALA A 70 -6.48 -14.63 -0.21
N ASN A 71 -7.05 -15.62 0.48
CA ASN A 71 -6.60 -16.99 0.34
C ASN A 71 -6.80 -17.49 -1.11
N GLY A 72 -5.71 -17.76 -1.81
CA GLY A 72 -5.73 -18.19 -3.22
C GLY A 72 -6.05 -17.08 -4.25
N ILE A 73 -6.11 -15.82 -3.80
CA ILE A 73 -6.35 -14.63 -4.64
C ILE A 73 -5.15 -13.68 -4.51
N ASP A 74 -4.57 -13.32 -5.64
CA ASP A 74 -3.56 -12.28 -5.76
C ASP A 74 -3.74 -11.64 -7.14
N ALA A 75 -4.37 -10.47 -7.18
CA ALA A 75 -4.76 -9.82 -8.43
C ALA A 75 -4.54 -8.30 -8.35
N SER A 76 -4.17 -7.70 -9.47
CA SER A 76 -3.91 -6.26 -9.58
C SER A 76 -4.90 -5.61 -10.54
N PHE A 77 -5.40 -4.43 -10.17
CA PHE A 77 -6.38 -3.67 -10.94
C PHE A 77 -5.95 -2.22 -11.08
N SER A 78 -6.17 -1.61 -12.25
CA SER A 78 -5.83 -0.21 -12.47
C SER A 78 -6.64 0.71 -11.54
N ILE A 79 -6.00 1.70 -10.93
CA ILE A 79 -6.71 2.67 -10.07
C ILE A 79 -7.61 3.60 -10.90
N LYS A 80 -7.26 3.82 -12.16
CA LYS A 80 -7.99 4.75 -13.04
C LYS A 80 -9.36 4.22 -13.46
N GLU A 81 -9.43 2.94 -13.84
CA GLU A 81 -10.61 2.34 -14.47
C GLU A 81 -11.01 0.97 -13.88
N CYS A 82 -10.33 0.48 -12.83
CA CYS A 82 -10.52 -0.86 -12.27
C CYS A 82 -10.33 -1.99 -13.31
N GLN A 83 -9.49 -1.76 -14.31
CA GLN A 83 -9.17 -2.78 -15.29
C GLN A 83 -8.28 -3.84 -14.66
N PHE A 84 -8.64 -5.12 -14.78
CA PHE A 84 -7.78 -6.22 -14.38
C PHE A 84 -6.46 -6.18 -15.17
N ILE A 85 -5.34 -6.21 -14.47
CA ILE A 85 -3.99 -6.17 -15.05
C ILE A 85 -3.39 -7.56 -15.07
N VAL A 86 -3.30 -8.20 -13.91
CA VAL A 86 -2.61 -9.49 -13.75
C VAL A 86 -3.07 -10.19 -12.48
N GLY A 87 -2.86 -11.51 -12.44
CA GLY A 87 -2.99 -12.32 -11.24
C GLY A 87 -4.09 -13.37 -11.32
N LYS A 88 -4.61 -13.76 -10.17
CA LYS A 88 -5.63 -14.80 -10.02
C LYS A 88 -6.74 -14.30 -9.11
N ILE A 89 -7.97 -14.31 -9.63
CA ILE A 89 -9.20 -13.97 -8.91
C ILE A 89 -10.38 -14.77 -9.49
N GLY A 90 -11.35 -15.11 -8.65
CA GLY A 90 -12.60 -15.73 -9.10
C GLY A 90 -13.58 -14.70 -9.65
N SER A 91 -14.52 -15.15 -10.48
CA SER A 91 -15.50 -14.24 -11.12
C SER A 91 -16.38 -13.50 -10.10
N ARG A 92 -16.73 -14.16 -8.99
CA ARG A 92 -17.54 -13.55 -7.91
C ARG A 92 -16.77 -12.42 -7.23
N GLU A 93 -15.53 -12.67 -6.85
CA GLU A 93 -14.69 -11.69 -6.15
C GLU A 93 -14.34 -10.52 -7.05
N GLN A 94 -14.10 -10.77 -8.34
CA GLN A 94 -13.91 -9.71 -9.32
C GLN A 94 -15.13 -8.80 -9.42
N MET A 95 -16.35 -9.36 -9.52
CA MET A 95 -17.58 -8.55 -9.53
C MET A 95 -17.74 -7.72 -8.26
N MET A 96 -17.33 -8.25 -7.10
CA MET A 96 -17.36 -7.53 -5.83
C MET A 96 -16.37 -6.36 -5.82
N VAL A 97 -15.15 -6.58 -6.31
CA VAL A 97 -14.11 -5.54 -6.45
C VAL A 97 -14.60 -4.42 -7.37
N GLU A 98 -15.17 -4.76 -8.54
CA GLU A 98 -15.71 -3.78 -9.49
C GLU A 98 -16.88 -2.98 -8.91
N TRP A 99 -17.73 -3.62 -8.11
CA TRP A 99 -18.83 -2.93 -7.42
C TRP A 99 -18.31 -1.96 -6.35
N TRP A 100 -17.38 -2.41 -5.50
CA TRP A 100 -16.77 -1.60 -4.44
C TRP A 100 -16.00 -0.41 -5.02
N TYR A 101 -15.25 -0.64 -6.10
CA TYR A 101 -14.45 0.38 -6.77
C TYR A 101 -15.27 1.62 -7.16
N LYS A 102 -16.52 1.43 -7.63
CA LYS A 102 -17.41 2.54 -8.01
C LYS A 102 -17.68 3.53 -6.87
N LYS A 103 -17.52 3.12 -5.61
CA LYS A 103 -17.68 3.97 -4.41
C LYS A 103 -16.34 4.42 -3.83
N SER A 104 -15.26 3.69 -4.12
CA SER A 104 -13.95 3.89 -3.51
C SER A 104 -12.92 4.56 -4.43
N ARG A 105 -13.24 4.81 -5.70
CA ARG A 105 -12.29 5.35 -6.70
C ARG A 105 -11.57 6.61 -6.23
N LEU A 106 -12.30 7.64 -5.76
CA LEU A 106 -11.68 8.89 -5.30
C LEU A 106 -10.75 8.67 -4.12
N LYS A 107 -11.12 7.77 -3.20
CA LYS A 107 -10.31 7.40 -2.05
C LYS A 107 -9.02 6.68 -2.49
N LEU A 108 -9.10 5.78 -3.48
CA LEU A 108 -7.92 5.13 -4.07
C LEU A 108 -6.98 6.13 -4.73
N ILE A 109 -7.51 7.08 -5.50
CA ILE A 109 -6.73 8.16 -6.13
C ILE A 109 -6.04 9.00 -5.06
N GLN A 110 -6.77 9.41 -4.02
CA GLN A 110 -6.23 10.17 -2.90
C GLN A 110 -5.07 9.41 -2.22
N PHE A 111 -5.28 8.16 -1.83
CA PHE A 111 -4.22 7.37 -1.18
C PHE A 111 -3.01 7.18 -2.08
N TRP A 112 -3.23 6.92 -3.38
CA TRP A 112 -2.14 6.83 -4.33
C TRP A 112 -1.32 8.12 -4.35
N ASN A 113 -1.99 9.26 -4.53
CA ASN A 113 -1.36 10.57 -4.63
C ASN A 113 -0.65 10.99 -3.33
N ASP A 114 -1.25 10.72 -2.16
CA ASP A 114 -0.68 11.08 -0.86
C ASP A 114 0.51 10.19 -0.46
N SER A 115 0.57 8.97 -1.01
CA SER A 115 1.61 8.00 -0.67
C SER A 115 2.91 8.12 -1.46
N ARG A 116 2.89 8.90 -2.55
CA ARG A 116 4.03 9.05 -3.45
C ARG A 116 4.79 10.35 -3.15
N PRO A 117 6.12 10.30 -3.06
CA PRO A 117 6.91 11.52 -3.02
C PRO A 117 6.81 12.27 -4.35
N SER A 118 7.05 13.58 -4.29
CA SER A 118 6.82 14.54 -5.38
C SER A 118 7.62 14.27 -6.66
N ASP A 119 8.66 13.44 -6.60
CA ASP A 119 9.54 13.05 -7.70
C ASP A 119 9.17 11.71 -8.36
N CYS A 120 8.01 11.14 -8.02
CA CYS A 120 7.59 9.84 -8.55
C CYS A 120 7.30 9.89 -10.08
N PRO A 121 7.92 9.01 -10.89
CA PRO A 121 7.77 9.02 -12.36
C PRO A 121 6.38 8.63 -12.86
N VAL A 122 5.56 8.00 -12.01
CA VAL A 122 4.21 7.56 -12.37
C VAL A 122 3.19 8.70 -12.28
N GLY A 123 3.57 9.83 -11.68
CA GLY A 123 2.74 11.03 -11.57
C GLY A 123 1.48 10.85 -10.72
N LEU A 124 0.82 11.97 -10.44
CA LEU A 124 -0.48 11.99 -9.78
C LEU A 124 -1.57 11.52 -10.75
N ILE A 125 -2.57 10.80 -10.22
CA ILE A 125 -3.77 10.49 -10.99
C ILE A 125 -4.73 11.68 -10.85
N SER A 126 -5.16 12.23 -12.00
CA SER A 126 -6.23 13.22 -12.06
C SER A 126 -7.59 12.57 -11.83
N GLU A 127 -8.50 13.30 -11.18
CA GLU A 127 -9.91 12.92 -11.06
C GLU A 127 -10.60 12.81 -12.43
#